data_AF-A0A4R6YWL9-F1
#
_entry.id   AF-A0A4R6YWL9-F1
#
_cell.length_a   1.000
_cell.length_b   1.000
_cell.length_c   1.000
_cell.angle_alpha   90.00
_cell.angle_beta   90.00
_cell.angle_gamma   90.00
#
_symmetry.space_group_name_H-M   'P 1'
#
loop_
_entity.id
_entity.type
_entity.pdbx_description
1 polymer ?
#
loop_
_entity_poly.entity_id
_entity_poly.type
_entity_poly.pdbx_seq_one_letter_code
_entity_poly.pdbx_strand_id
1 'polypeptide(L)'
;MGVMFGAFGAHALRNRLDPSQLAIWQTGVNYLFWHVLAALFAARWADSGGGRPALVAVALFLAGTLVFSGTLFALALGGPRWFGAITPLGGLALIAGWLALAVAAWRQK
;
A
#
# COMPACT_ATOMS: atom_id res chain seq x y z
N MET A 1 -8.15 -5.57 -6.83
CA MET A 1 -8.50 -4.94 -5.53
C MET A 1 -8.54 -3.41 -5.63
N GLY A 2 -7.45 -2.72 -6.03
CA GLY A 2 -7.42 -1.25 -6.11
C GLY A 2 -8.56 -0.61 -6.93
N VAL A 3 -8.86 -1.17 -8.11
CA VAL A 3 -9.99 -0.74 -8.95
C VAL A 3 -11.34 -0.88 -8.22
N MET A 4 -11.55 -1.97 -7.48
CA MET A 4 -12.79 -2.21 -6.74
C MET A 4 -12.97 -1.19 -5.61
N PHE A 5 -11.94 -0.95 -4.80
CA PHE A 5 -12.01 0.05 -3.73
C PHE A 5 -12.11 1.50 -4.26
N GLY A 6 -11.48 1.79 -5.39
CA GLY A 6 -11.62 3.10 -6.07
C GLY A 6 -13.04 3.33 -6.59
N ALA A 7 -13.61 2.35 -7.31
CA ALA A 7 -14.98 2.43 -7.81
C ALA A 7 -16.00 2.52 -6.67
N PHE A 8 -15.82 1.74 -5.60
CA PHE A 8 -16.66 1.77 -4.40
C PHE A 8 -16.62 3.14 -3.71
N GLY A 9 -15.42 3.73 -3.57
CA GLY A 9 -15.26 5.09 -3.05
C GLY A 9 -16.02 6.13 -3.87
N ALA A 10 -15.86 6.08 -5.20
CA ALA A 10 -16.42 7.07 -6.11
C ALA A 10 -17.96 7.01 -6.24
N HIS A 11 -18.55 5.81 -6.18
CA HIS A 11 -19.98 5.61 -6.45
C HIS A 11 -20.80 5.32 -5.19
N ALA A 12 -20.29 4.50 -4.27
CA ALA A 12 -21.05 4.05 -3.10
C ALA A 12 -20.82 4.92 -1.86
N LEU A 13 -19.61 5.47 -1.69
CA LEU A 13 -19.23 6.20 -0.47
C LEU A 13 -19.26 7.73 -0.60
N ARG A 14 -19.20 8.27 -1.83
CA ARG A 14 -19.09 9.73 -2.07
C ARG A 14 -20.12 10.59 -1.35
N ASN A 15 -21.36 10.12 -1.26
CA ASN A 15 -22.47 10.85 -0.60
C ASN A 15 -22.76 10.33 0.83
N ARG A 16 -21.98 9.36 1.32
CA ARG A 16 -22.17 8.73 2.64
C ARG A 16 -21.09 9.10 3.65
N LEU A 17 -19.88 9.40 3.16
CA LEU A 17 -18.75 9.82 3.98
C LEU A 17 -18.60 11.34 3.92
N ASP A 18 -18.19 11.94 5.04
CA ASP A 18 -17.79 13.34 5.03
C ASP A 18 -16.49 13.53 4.20
N PRO A 19 -16.16 14.78 3.79
CA PRO A 19 -15.00 15.03 2.96
C PRO A 19 -13.66 14.51 3.54
N SER A 20 -13.51 14.51 4.86
CA SER A 20 -12.29 14.04 5.52
C SER A 20 -12.18 12.51 5.49
N GLN A 21 -13.28 11.80 5.72
CA GLN A 21 -13.36 10.35 5.61
C GLN A 21 -13.13 9.89 4.16
N LEU A 22 -13.71 10.59 3.19
CA LEU A 22 -13.51 10.30 1.78
C LEU A 22 -12.05 10.52 1.36
N ALA A 23 -11.40 11.57 1.87
CA ALA A 23 -9.97 11.80 1.64
C ALA A 23 -9.11 10.65 2.20
N ILE A 24 -9.39 10.19 3.42
CA ILE A 24 -8.71 9.03 4.04
C ILE A 24 -8.88 7.78 3.17
N TRP A 25 -10.09 7.52 2.68
CA TRP A 25 -10.36 6.40 1.78
C TRP A 25 -9.53 6.50 0.49
N GLN A 26 -9.52 7.68 -0.14
CA GLN A 26 -8.76 7.91 -1.37
C GLN A 26 -7.25 7.75 -1.15
N THR A 27 -6.70 8.20 -0.01
CA THR A 27 -5.32 7.92 0.36
C THR A 27 -5.06 6.42 0.43
N GLY A 28 -5.93 5.65 1.07
CA GLY A 28 -5.84 4.18 1.13
C GLY A 28 -5.83 3.53 -0.27
N VAL A 29 -6.71 3.99 -1.18
CA VAL A 29 -6.77 3.49 -2.57
C VAL A 29 -5.49 3.83 -3.33
N ASN A 30 -4.99 5.06 -3.23
CA ASN A 30 -3.78 5.49 -3.93
C ASN A 30 -2.56 4.69 -3.49
N TYR A 31 -2.38 4.50 -2.18
CA TYR A 31 -1.28 3.69 -1.66
C TYR A 31 -1.40 2.21 -2.06
N LEU A 32 -2.62 1.66 -2.07
CA LEU A 32 -2.88 0.30 -2.55
C LEU A 32 -2.48 0.14 -4.01
N PHE A 33 -2.85 1.11 -4.87
CA PHE A 33 -2.55 1.03 -6.29
C PHE A 33 -1.05 1.08 -6.58
N TRP A 34 -0.35 2.09 -6.07
CA TRP A 34 1.07 2.29 -6.37
C TRP A 34 1.95 1.15 -5.85
N HIS A 35 1.70 0.66 -4.64
CA HIS A 35 2.57 -0.34 -4.03
C HIS A 35 2.28 -1.76 -4.53
N VAL A 36 1.05 -2.06 -4.96
CA VAL A 36 0.78 -3.32 -5.68
C VAL A 36 1.46 -3.32 -7.06
N LEU A 37 1.46 -2.19 -7.78
CA LEU A 37 2.22 -2.08 -9.02
C LEU A 37 3.73 -2.23 -8.77
N ALA A 38 4.27 -1.59 -7.73
CA ALA A 38 5.66 -1.75 -7.33
C ALA A 38 5.98 -3.20 -6.94
N ALA A 39 5.08 -3.90 -6.24
CA ALA A 39 5.22 -5.32 -5.90
C ALA A 39 5.24 -6.22 -7.14
N LEU A 40 4.36 -5.97 -8.13
CA LEU A 40 4.36 -6.72 -9.39
C LEU A 40 5.68 -6.53 -10.14
N PHE A 41 6.17 -5.29 -10.23
CA PHE A 41 7.48 -5.00 -10.82
C PHE A 41 8.62 -5.71 -10.06
N ALA A 42 8.64 -5.59 -8.72
CA ALA A 42 9.65 -6.22 -7.88
C ALA A 42 9.64 -7.75 -8.01
N ALA A 43 8.47 -8.36 -8.10
CA ALA A 43 8.32 -9.81 -8.29
C ALA A 43 8.92 -10.23 -9.64
N ARG A 44 8.56 -9.53 -10.72
CA ARG A 44 9.12 -9.83 -12.04
C ARG A 44 10.63 -9.61 -12.09
N TRP A 45 11.14 -8.60 -11.40
CA TRP A 45 12.57 -8.30 -11.37
C TRP A 45 13.36 -9.30 -10.51
N ALA A 46 12.77 -9.82 -9.43
CA ALA A 46 13.39 -10.85 -8.61
C ALA A 46 13.87 -12.05 -9.44
N ASP A 47 13.06 -12.47 -10.42
CA ASP A 47 13.36 -13.60 -11.31
C ASP A 47 14.43 -13.29 -12.37
N SER A 48 14.68 -12.01 -12.70
CA SER A 48 15.56 -11.62 -13.81
C SER A 48 16.77 -10.78 -13.42
N GLY A 49 17.13 -10.72 -12.13
CA GLY A 49 18.36 -10.05 -11.67
C GLY A 49 18.25 -9.42 -10.29
N GLY A 50 17.04 -9.08 -9.83
CA GLY A 50 16.76 -8.47 -8.54
C GLY A 50 17.09 -9.36 -7.33
N GLY A 51 16.98 -10.67 -7.51
CA GLY A 51 17.30 -11.67 -6.50
C GLY A 51 16.53 -11.46 -5.18
N ARG A 52 17.17 -11.85 -4.06
CA ARG A 52 16.55 -11.81 -2.73
C ARG A 52 16.09 -10.41 -2.28
N PRO A 53 16.83 -9.30 -2.51
CA PRO A 53 16.35 -7.97 -2.12
C PRO A 53 15.04 -7.57 -2.82
N ALA A 54 14.85 -7.92 -4.09
CA ALA A 54 13.60 -7.67 -4.80
C ALA A 54 12.44 -8.51 -4.22
N LEU A 55 12.67 -9.78 -3.85
CA LEU A 55 11.66 -10.60 -3.14
C LEU A 55 11.26 -10.01 -1.78
N VAL A 56 12.22 -9.48 -1.03
CA VAL A 56 11.95 -8.79 0.24
C VAL A 56 11.08 -7.56 0.00
N ALA A 57 11.35 -6.79 -1.06
CA ALA A 57 10.51 -5.65 -1.43
C ALA A 57 9.06 -6.06 -1.75
N VAL A 58 8.84 -7.18 -2.46
CA VAL A 58 7.50 -7.73 -2.70
C VAL A 58 6.76 -7.96 -1.39
N ALA A 59 7.37 -8.69 -0.46
CA ALA A 59 6.74 -9.00 0.82
C ALA A 59 6.41 -7.74 1.62
N LEU A 60 7.33 -6.78 1.65
CA LEU A 60 7.17 -5.51 2.36
C LEU A 60 6.07 -4.63 1.74
N PHE A 61 5.97 -4.56 0.42
CA PHE A 61 4.89 -3.84 -0.25
C PHE A 61 3.54 -4.50 0.01
N LEU A 62 3.41 -5.81 -0.14
CA LEU A 62 2.12 -6.48 0.08
C LEU A 62 1.66 -6.39 1.54
N ALA A 63 2.53 -6.68 2.49
CA ALA A 63 2.21 -6.58 3.92
C ALA A 63 1.98 -5.13 4.34
N GLY A 64 2.85 -4.21 3.91
CA GLY A 64 2.75 -2.79 4.21
C GLY A 64 1.46 -2.18 3.65
N THR A 65 1.08 -2.54 2.42
CA THR A 65 -0.19 -2.09 1.82
C THR A 65 -1.40 -2.66 2.52
N LEU A 66 -1.38 -3.95 2.87
CA LEU A 66 -2.50 -4.56 3.58
C LEU A 66 -2.76 -3.85 4.92
N VAL A 67 -1.69 -3.57 5.68
CA VAL A 67 -1.76 -2.87 6.95
C VAL A 67 -2.15 -1.40 6.74
N PHE A 68 -1.41 -0.66 5.93
CA PHE A 68 -1.59 0.78 5.72
C PHE A 68 -2.94 1.12 5.09
N SER A 69 -3.26 0.53 3.94
CA SER A 69 -4.52 0.82 3.25
C SER A 69 -5.70 0.20 3.98
N GLY A 70 -5.54 -0.99 4.56
CA GLY A 70 -6.60 -1.65 5.33
C GLY A 70 -7.03 -0.84 6.55
N THR A 71 -6.09 -0.29 7.32
CA THR A 71 -6.41 0.55 8.47
C THR A 71 -7.03 1.88 8.06
N LEU A 72 -6.59 2.49 6.95
CA LEU A 72 -7.22 3.70 6.41
C LEU A 72 -8.66 3.45 5.95
N PHE A 73 -8.94 2.33 5.27
CA PHE A 73 -10.31 1.96 4.90
C PHE A 73 -11.19 1.76 6.13
N ALA A 74 -10.67 1.10 7.17
CA ALA A 74 -11.39 0.95 8.41
C ALA A 74 -11.66 2.30 9.10
N LEU A 75 -10.66 3.19 9.18
CA LEU A 75 -10.83 4.54 9.75
C LEU A 75 -11.86 5.37 8.97
N ALA A 76 -11.83 5.32 7.63
CA ALA A 76 -12.80 6.01 6.78
C ALA A 76 -14.23 5.53 7.03
N LEU A 77 -14.42 4.25 7.40
CA LEU A 77 -15.72 3.66 7.72
C LEU A 77 -16.10 3.76 9.21
N GLY A 78 -15.38 4.56 10.02
CA GLY A 78 -15.70 4.77 11.43
C GLY A 78 -15.09 3.73 12.39
N GLY A 79 -14.07 3.00 11.94
CA GLY A 79 -13.33 2.05 12.77
C GLY A 79 -12.59 2.72 13.94
N PRO A 80 -12.03 1.92 14.87
CA PRO A 80 -11.41 2.43 16.08
C PRO A 80 -10.26 3.41 15.83
N ARG A 81 -10.21 4.50 16.61
CA ARG A 81 -9.16 5.54 16.46
C ARG A 81 -7.74 5.02 16.61
N TRP A 82 -7.53 3.96 17.38
CA TRP A 82 -6.21 3.36 17.59
C TRP A 82 -5.64 2.70 16.32
N PHE A 83 -6.45 2.45 15.29
CA PHE A 83 -5.96 2.08 13.97
C PHE A 83 -5.04 3.15 13.36
N GLY A 84 -5.21 4.42 13.76
CA GLY A 84 -4.28 5.49 13.40
C GLY A 84 -2.85 5.25 13.91
N ALA A 85 -2.67 4.50 14.99
CA ALA A 85 -1.35 4.11 15.49
C ALA A 85 -0.77 2.86 14.78
N ILE A 86 -1.62 2.04 14.14
CA ILE A 86 -1.18 0.92 13.31
C ILE A 86 -0.72 1.41 11.93
N THR A 87 -1.44 2.36 11.32
CA THR A 87 -1.15 2.84 9.96
C THR A 87 0.34 3.17 9.72
N PRO A 88 1.06 3.85 10.64
CA PRO A 88 2.50 4.10 10.50
C PRO A 88 3.35 2.84 10.33
N LEU A 89 3.00 1.71 10.95
CA LEU A 89 3.73 0.45 10.81
C LEU A 89 3.67 -0.06 9.36
N GLY A 90 2.50 0.06 8.73
CA GLY A 90 2.36 -0.22 7.30
C GLY A 90 3.22 0.72 6.47
N GLY A 91 3.23 2.02 6.79
CA GLY A 91 4.07 3.01 6.11
C GLY A 91 5.57 2.71 6.21
N LEU A 92 6.04 2.29 7.39
CA LEU A 92 7.44 1.87 7.60
C LEU A 92 7.79 0.64 6.74
N ALA A 93 6.89 -0.33 6.64
CA ALA A 93 7.08 -1.48 5.75
C ALA A 93 7.15 -1.05 4.28
N LEU A 94 6.30 -0.12 3.84
CA LEU A 94 6.35 0.41 2.47
C LEU A 94 7.68 1.14 2.17
N ILE A 95 8.15 1.96 3.11
CA ILE A 95 9.46 2.64 3.01
C ILE A 95 10.57 1.59 2.92
N ALA A 96 10.56 0.57 3.78
CA ALA A 96 11.54 -0.51 3.75
C ALA A 96 11.50 -1.29 2.43
N GLY A 97 10.32 -1.46 1.81
CA GLY A 97 10.16 -2.09 0.50
C GLY A 97 10.87 -1.31 -0.61
N TRP A 98 10.74 0.02 -0.62
CA TRP A 98 11.47 0.87 -1.57
C TRP A 98 12.98 0.83 -1.34
N LEU A 99 13.43 0.83 -0.08
CA LEU A 99 14.86 0.68 0.24
C LEU A 99 15.39 -0.68 -0.23
N ALA A 100 14.63 -1.76 -0.07
CA ALA A 100 15.00 -3.08 -0.55
C ALA A 100 15.13 -3.13 -2.08
N LEU A 101 14.23 -2.47 -2.82
CA LEU A 101 14.36 -2.28 -4.28
C LEU A 101 15.62 -1.49 -4.65
N ALA A 102 15.92 -0.41 -3.93
CA ALA A 102 17.13 0.37 -4.18
C ALA A 102 18.41 -0.47 -3.95
N VAL A 103 18.44 -1.30 -2.91
CA VAL A 103 19.53 -2.26 -2.68
C VAL A 103 19.60 -3.30 -3.81
N ALA A 104 18.47 -3.79 -4.32
CA ALA A 104 18.42 -4.69 -5.47
C ALA A 104 19.06 -4.05 -6.72
N ALA A 105 18.80 -2.75 -6.93
CA ALA A 105 19.37 -1.97 -8.03
C ALA A 105 20.88 -1.79 -7.88
N TRP A 106 21.35 -1.42 -6.67
CA TRP A 106 22.76 -1.18 -6.42
C TRP A 106 23.62 -2.42 -6.56
N ARG A 107 23.09 -3.60 -6.20
CA ARG A 107 23.82 -4.87 -6.29
C ARG A 107 23.91 -5.44 -7.71
N GLN A 108 23.14 -4.89 -8.65
CA GLN A 108 23.18 -5.26 -10.06
C GLN A 108 24.12 -4.38 -10.90
N LYS A 109 24.60 -3.26 -10.35
CA LYS A 109 25.75 -2.54 -10.90
C LYS A 109 27.04 -3.25 -10.51
#